data_AF-A0A948U0E6-F1
#
_entry.id   AF-A0A948U0E6-F1
#
_cell.length_a   1.000
_cell.length_b   1.000
_cell.length_c   1.000
_cell.angle_alpha   90.00
_cell.angle_beta   90.00
_cell.angle_gamma   90.00
#
_symmetry.space_group_name_H-M   'P 1'
#
loop_
_entity.id
_entity.type
_entity.pdbx_description
1 polymer ?
#
loop_
_entity_poly.entity_id
_entity_poly.type
_entity_poly.pdbx_seq_one_letter_code
_entity_poly.pdbx_strand_id
1 'polypeptide(L)'
;NNLNKQNLIAYNVFGGFNVTPKLGFDVQFWLLQADRAPTGYVSKDYGYEIDATATYKIYDNLSYMVGLGYFMTGDYFKGTNSSNKVGNDYLLLNKLTLNF
;
A
#
# COMPACT_ATOMS: atom_id res chain seq x y z
N ASN A 1 -16.13 21.25 16.84
CA ASN A 1 -15.25 20.08 17.10
C ASN A 1 -15.01 19.31 15.81
N ASN A 2 -13.85 19.53 15.17
CA ASN A 2 -13.43 18.97 13.87
C ASN A 2 -12.51 17.74 14.01
N LEU A 3 -12.68 16.94 15.07
CA LEU A 3 -11.75 15.86 15.42
C LEU A 3 -11.95 14.54 14.64
N ASN A 4 -12.92 14.49 13.73
CA ASN A 4 -13.29 13.26 13.00
C ASN A 4 -13.08 13.33 11.47
N LYS A 5 -12.30 14.29 10.97
CA LYS A 5 -11.93 14.27 9.54
C LYS A 5 -10.68 13.40 9.35
N GLN A 6 -10.83 12.32 8.58
CA GLN A 6 -9.70 11.54 8.09
C GLN A 6 -8.75 12.49 7.34
N ASN A 7 -7.47 12.49 7.73
CA ASN A 7 -6.45 13.35 7.15
C ASN A 7 -5.68 12.60 6.06
N LEU A 8 -6.40 12.11 5.05
CA LEU A 8 -5.84 11.33 3.96
C LEU A 8 -6.58 11.64 2.66
N ILE A 9 -5.81 11.89 1.62
CA ILE A 9 -6.24 11.84 0.23
C ILE A 9 -5.39 10.74 -0.42
N ALA A 10 -6.06 9.75 -0.99
CA ALA A 10 -5.42 8.61 -1.62
C ALA A 10 -5.90 8.49 -3.08
N TYR A 11 -4.95 8.38 -4.01
CA TYR A 11 -5.24 8.03 -5.40
C TYR A 11 -4.70 6.64 -5.67
N ASN A 12 -5.52 5.80 -6.29
CA ASN A 12 -5.17 4.43 -6.59
C ASN A 12 -5.37 4.10 -8.06
N VAL A 13 -4.41 3.37 -8.61
CA VAL A 13 -4.53 2.70 -9.89
C VAL A 13 -4.21 1.24 -9.65
N PHE A 14 -5.09 0.35 -10.11
CA PHE A 14 -4.93 -1.09 -9.94
C PHE A 14 -5.28 -1.81 -11.23
N GLY A 15 -4.71 -3.01 -11.37
CA GLY A 15 -5.00 -3.90 -12.48
C GLY A 15 -4.59 -5.32 -12.15
N GLY A 16 -5.33 -6.28 -12.67
CA GLY A 16 -5.06 -7.68 -12.47
C GLY A 16 -5.46 -8.51 -13.68
N PHE A 17 -4.81 -9.66 -13.83
CA PHE A 17 -5.13 -10.61 -14.89
C PHE A 17 -4.84 -12.05 -14.45
N ASN A 18 -5.58 -12.98 -15.04
CA ASN A 18 -5.33 -14.40 -14.87
C ASN A 18 -4.33 -14.86 -15.93
N VAL A 19 -3.12 -15.22 -15.50
CA VAL A 19 -2.08 -15.81 -16.37
C VAL A 19 -2.55 -17.18 -16.87
N THR A 20 -3.19 -17.95 -15.98
CA THR A 20 -3.84 -19.23 -16.28
C THR A 20 -5.15 -19.33 -15.48
N PRO A 21 -6.04 -20.31 -15.72
CA PRO A 21 -7.24 -20.51 -14.90
C PRO A 21 -6.97 -20.69 -13.39
N LYS A 22 -5.73 -21.05 -13.02
CA LYS A 22 -5.32 -21.29 -11.64
C LYS A 22 -4.38 -20.21 -11.07
N LEU A 23 -3.80 -19.34 -11.90
CA LEU A 23 -2.82 -18.34 -11.48
C LEU A 23 -3.29 -16.93 -11.85
N GLY A 24 -3.58 -16.13 -10.81
CA GLY A 24 -3.90 -14.71 -10.92
C GLY A 24 -2.72 -13.84 -10.48
N PHE A 25 -2.60 -12.67 -11.09
CA PHE A 25 -1.63 -11.64 -10.72
C PHE A 25 -2.33 -10.29 -10.64
N ASP A 26 -2.04 -9.53 -9.59
CA ASP A 26 -2.65 -8.22 -9.32
C ASP A 26 -1.57 -7.23 -8.90
N VAL A 27 -1.65 -6.00 -9.43
CA VAL A 27 -0.75 -4.89 -9.09
C VAL A 27 -1.55 -3.66 -8.74
N GLN A 28 -1.07 -2.91 -7.76
CA GLN A 28 -1.67 -1.67 -7.32
C GLN A 28 -0.59 -0.61 -7.12
N PHE A 29 -0.94 0.63 -7.40
CA PHE A 29 -0.13 1.79 -7.13
C PHE A 29 -0.95 2.82 -6.37
N TRP A 30 -0.38 3.35 -5.29
CA TRP A 30 -1.02 4.32 -4.42
C TRP A 30 -0.20 5.59 -4.32
N LEU A 31 -0.85 6.75 -4.44
CA LEU A 31 -0.30 8.06 -4.07
C LEU A 31 -1.04 8.54 -2.83
N LEU A 32 -0.32 8.83 -1.74
CA LEU A 32 -0.90 9.15 -0.45
C LEU A 32 -0.44 10.52 0.03
N GLN A 33 -1.38 11.39 0.41
CA GLN A 33 -1.09 12.71 0.96
C GLN A 33 -2.05 13.08 2.09
N ALA A 34 -1.61 13.93 3.00
CA ALA A 34 -2.45 14.55 4.01
C ALA A 34 -3.37 15.60 3.35
N ASP A 35 -4.66 15.63 3.73
CA ASP A 35 -5.55 16.77 3.41
C ASP A 35 -4.96 18.07 3.98
N ARG A 36 -4.51 18.02 5.23
CA ARG A 36 -3.87 19.12 5.96
C ARG A 36 -2.63 18.63 6.72
N ALA A 37 -1.54 19.37 6.56
CA ALA A 37 -0.35 19.17 7.39
C ALA A 37 -0.54 19.89 8.73
N PRO A 38 -0.04 19.32 9.85
CA PRO A 38 0.09 20.05 11.11
C PRO A 38 0.92 21.33 10.92
N THR A 39 0.68 22.34 11.77
CA THR A 39 1.44 23.60 11.71
C THR A 39 2.95 23.34 11.88
N GLY A 40 3.75 23.90 10.98
CA GLY A 40 5.21 23.75 11.00
C GLY A 40 5.75 22.50 10.33
N TYR A 41 4.90 21.58 9.85
CA TYR A 41 5.36 20.46 9.04
C TYR A 41 5.87 20.93 7.68
N VAL A 42 6.91 20.27 7.20
CA VAL A 42 7.58 20.64 5.94
C VAL A 42 6.84 20.15 4.70
N SER A 43 5.97 19.15 4.82
CA SER A 43 5.23 18.57 3.69
C SER A 43 3.91 17.91 4.11
N LYS A 44 3.03 17.72 3.12
CA LYS A 44 1.79 16.92 3.19
C LYS A 44 1.95 15.52 2.57
N ASP A 45 3.09 15.25 1.94
CA ASP A 45 3.32 14.04 1.16
C ASP A 45 3.61 12.84 2.07
N TYR A 46 2.67 11.89 2.18
CA TYR A 46 2.94 10.64 2.89
C TYR A 46 3.87 9.74 2.06
N GLY A 47 3.81 9.83 0.72
CA GLY A 47 4.58 9.01 -0.18
C GLY A 47 3.70 8.17 -1.10
N TYR A 48 4.28 7.09 -1.62
CA TYR A 48 3.61 6.22 -2.57
C TYR A 48 3.96 4.76 -2.35
N GLU A 49 3.04 3.89 -2.74
CA GLU A 49 3.13 2.44 -2.54
C GLU A 49 2.96 1.70 -3.85
N ILE A 50 3.73 0.62 -4.00
CA ILE A 50 3.53 -0.37 -5.05
C ILE A 50 3.25 -1.70 -4.37
N ASP A 51 2.12 -2.31 -4.71
CA ASP A 51 1.74 -3.65 -4.30
C ASP A 51 1.71 -4.59 -5.49
N ALA A 52 2.21 -5.80 -5.31
CA ALA A 52 2.04 -6.89 -6.26
C ALA A 52 1.65 -8.17 -5.52
N THR A 53 0.66 -8.90 -6.04
CA THR A 53 0.27 -10.19 -5.49
C THR A 53 0.15 -11.24 -6.59
N ALA A 54 0.48 -12.47 -6.24
CA ALA A 54 0.25 -13.64 -7.08
C ALA A 54 -0.53 -14.68 -6.27
N THR A 55 -1.65 -15.14 -6.83
CA THR A 55 -2.53 -16.11 -6.20
C THR A 55 -2.60 -17.37 -7.04
N TYR A 56 -2.27 -18.51 -6.45
CA TYR A 56 -2.34 -19.83 -7.08
C TYR A 56 -3.41 -20.71 -6.43
N LYS A 57 -4.31 -21.27 -7.24
CA LYS A 57 -5.28 -22.28 -6.84
C LYS A 57 -4.60 -23.65 -6.84
N ILE A 58 -4.30 -24.15 -5.65
CA ILE A 58 -3.72 -25.48 -5.45
C ILE A 58 -4.80 -26.54 -5.73
N TYR A 59 -5.98 -26.36 -5.14
CA TYR A 59 -7.21 -27.13 -5.38
C TYR A 59 -8.41 -26.18 -5.53
N ASP A 60 -9.58 -26.72 -5.88
CA ASP A 60 -10.80 -25.91 -6.08
C ASP A 60 -11.23 -25.14 -4.82
N ASN A 61 -10.90 -25.68 -3.65
CA ASN A 61 -11.20 -25.09 -2.35
C ASN A 61 -9.96 -24.57 -1.60
N LEU A 62 -8.76 -24.65 -2.18
CA LEU A 62 -7.50 -24.27 -1.55
C LEU A 62 -6.67 -23.35 -2.45
N SER A 63 -6.40 -22.13 -2.00
CA SER A 63 -5.52 -21.20 -2.67
C SER A 63 -4.41 -20.67 -1.77
N TYR A 64 -3.26 -20.38 -2.39
CA TYR A 64 -2.12 -19.74 -1.76
C TYR A 64 -1.81 -18.42 -2.48
N MET A 65 -1.61 -17.36 -1.72
CA MET A 65 -1.23 -16.05 -2.23
C MET A 65 0.10 -15.61 -1.62
N VAL A 66 0.97 -15.11 -2.46
CA VAL A 66 2.15 -14.32 -2.06
C VAL A 66 1.93 -12.87 -2.47
N GLY A 67 2.27 -11.94 -1.58
CA GLY A 67 2.18 -10.50 -1.83
C GLY A 67 3.44 -9.76 -1.41
N LEU A 68 3.80 -8.73 -2.16
CA LEU A 68 4.89 -7.81 -1.84
C LEU A 68 4.33 -6.38 -1.89
N GLY A 69 4.55 -5.60 -0.84
CA GLY A 69 4.31 -4.16 -0.80
C GLY A 69 5.61 -3.41 -0.56
N TYR A 70 5.81 -2.30 -1.24
CA TYR A 70 6.94 -1.39 -1.01
C TYR A 70 6.45 0.04 -0.90
N PHE A 71 6.67 0.65 0.27
CA PHE A 71 6.23 2.00 0.60
C PHE A 71 7.41 2.97 0.61
N MET A 72 7.37 3.92 -0.32
CA MET A 72 8.38 4.95 -0.49
C MET A 72 7.94 6.18 0.31
N THR A 73 8.61 6.39 1.44
CA THR A 73 8.16 7.33 2.47
C THR A 73 8.41 8.77 2.03
N GLY A 74 7.35 9.57 2.06
CA GLY A 74 7.34 10.97 1.70
C GLY A 74 7.76 11.92 2.83
N ASP A 75 7.87 13.18 2.48
CA ASP A 75 8.43 14.21 3.36
C ASP A 75 7.54 14.60 4.55
N TYR A 76 6.28 14.16 4.59
CA TYR A 76 5.40 14.34 5.76
C TYR A 76 6.06 13.79 7.03
N PHE A 77 6.72 12.64 6.92
CA PHE A 77 7.36 11.96 8.05
C PHE A 77 8.65 12.63 8.53
N LYS A 78 9.17 13.63 7.79
CA LYS A 78 10.25 14.50 8.28
C LYS A 78 9.76 15.47 9.36
N GLY A 79 8.45 15.63 9.53
CA GLY A 79 7.86 16.51 10.54
C GLY A 79 8.22 17.96 10.28
N THR A 80 8.76 18.64 11.29
CA THR A 80 9.08 20.08 11.23
C THR A 80 10.52 20.38 10.79
N ASN A 81 11.33 19.37 10.44
CA ASN A 81 12.72 19.56 10.04
C ASN A 81 13.04 18.78 8.76
N SER A 82 13.28 19.50 7.66
CA SER A 82 13.60 18.93 6.35
C SER A 82 14.92 18.15 6.32
N SER A 83 15.79 18.33 7.33
CA SER A 83 17.05 17.58 7.46
C SER A 83 16.84 16.16 7.99
N ASN A 84 15.67 15.85 8.55
CA ASN A 84 15.36 14.51 9.05
C ASN A 84 15.43 13.48 7.91
N LYS A 85 16.00 12.32 8.22
CA LYS A 85 16.04 11.18 7.30
C LYS A 85 14.91 10.23 7.67
N VAL A 86 14.16 9.83 6.65
CA VAL A 86 13.08 8.85 6.77
C VAL A 86 13.48 7.63 5.95
N GLY A 87 13.13 6.45 6.46
CA GLY A 87 13.33 5.17 5.77
C GLY A 87 12.10 4.82 4.96
N ASN A 88 12.27 3.97 3.97
CA ASN A 88 11.18 3.29 3.28
C ASN A 88 10.80 2.01 4.04
N ASP A 89 9.61 1.48 3.76
CA ASP A 89 9.14 0.24 4.37
C ASP A 89 8.75 -0.79 3.31
N TYR A 90 8.73 -2.08 3.69
CA TYR A 90 8.35 -3.16 2.80
C TYR A 90 7.64 -4.28 3.56
N LEU A 91 6.71 -4.94 2.88
CA LEU A 91 5.94 -6.04 3.43
C LEU A 91 5.99 -7.25 2.50
N LEU A 92 6.23 -8.43 3.07
CA LEU A 92 6.04 -9.71 2.41
C LEU A 92 4.89 -10.46 3.08
N LEU A 93 3.88 -10.82 2.30
CA LEU A 93 2.67 -11.48 2.77
C LEU A 93 2.58 -12.90 2.19
N ASN A 94 2.23 -13.86 3.06
CA ASN A 94 1.90 -15.23 2.67
C ASN A 94 0.52 -15.57 3.24
N LYS A 95 -0.41 -15.97 2.39
CA LYS A 95 -1.80 -16.25 2.79
C LYS A 95 -2.29 -17.56 2.19
N LEU A 96 -2.80 -18.44 3.05
CA LEU A 96 -3.53 -19.64 2.65
C LEU A 96 -5.02 -19.40 2.87
N THR A 97 -5.85 -19.74 1.88
CA THR A 97 -7.32 -19.64 1.98
C THR A 97 -7.94 -21.00 1.69
N LEU A 98 -8.74 -21.49 2.63
CA LEU A 98 -9.47 -22.76 2.55
C LEU A 98 -10.98 -22.48 2.66
N ASN A 99 -11.75 -22.97 1.70
CA ASN A 99 -13.21 -22.90 1.72
C ASN A 99 -13.80 -24.28 2.04
N PHE A 100 -14.86 -24.32 2.87
CA PHE A 100 -15.51 -25.54 3.37
C PHE A 100 -16.91 -25.71 2.78
#